data_AF-A0A7J9LY80-F1
#
_entry.id   AF-A0A7J9LY80-F1
#
_cell.length_a   1.000
_cell.length_b   1.000
_cell.length_c   1.000
_cell.angle_alpha   90.00
_cell.angle_beta   90.00
_cell.angle_gamma   90.00
#
_symmetry.space_group_name_H-M   'P 1'
#
loop_
_entity.id
_entity.type
_entity.pdbx_description
1 polymer ?
#
loop_
_entity_poly.entity_id
_entity_poly.type
_entity_poly.pdbx_seq_one_letter_code
_entity_poly.pdbx_strand_id
1 'polypeptide(L)'
;MVPVRFLLLIPLIALLNGYGVEARIRRYKWEVKNEFKSPDCYRKMVITINGRTPGPTIRAQQNDTIIVEVTNSLFTENIAIHWHGIRQIGTPWFDGSEGITQCPILPGTTFKYQFVVDRPGTYVYHAHYGMQRDSGLYGSIIVGLPDGESEPFAYDYDRNIILNDWYHNSTTEQAVGLSKVPFQWIGEPQVDISLPVFQVNKCFGDDCFM
;
A
#
# COMPACT_ATOMS: atom_id res chain seq x y z
N MET A 1 -18.12 9.28 79.29
CA MET A 1 -17.69 10.02 78.08
C MET A 1 -16.39 9.44 77.59
N VAL A 2 -16.41 8.64 76.53
CA VAL A 2 -15.22 8.22 75.75
C VAL A 2 -15.65 8.26 74.29
N PRO A 3 -15.04 9.08 73.41
CA PRO A 3 -15.39 9.09 72.00
C PRO A 3 -14.56 8.02 71.28
N VAL A 4 -15.23 7.02 70.69
CA VAL A 4 -14.61 6.07 69.77
C VAL A 4 -14.45 6.77 68.42
N ARG A 5 -13.20 7.06 68.03
CA ARG A 5 -12.85 7.55 66.69
C ARG A 5 -13.08 6.42 65.69
N PHE A 6 -14.07 6.58 64.81
CA PHE A 6 -14.19 5.78 63.60
C PHE A 6 -13.03 6.11 62.66
N LEU A 7 -12.08 5.19 62.52
CA LEU A 7 -11.08 5.20 61.45
C LEU A 7 -11.76 4.73 60.16
N LEU A 8 -12.04 5.67 59.26
CA LEU A 8 -12.47 5.38 57.90
C LEU A 8 -11.26 4.87 57.09
N LEU A 9 -11.22 3.55 56.85
CA LEU A 9 -10.34 2.92 55.86
C LEU A 9 -10.85 3.28 54.46
N ILE A 10 -10.13 4.18 53.78
CA ILE A 10 -10.30 4.45 52.35
C ILE A 10 -9.65 3.27 51.60
N PRO A 11 -10.35 2.56 50.70
CA PRO A 11 -9.70 1.59 49.84
C PRO A 11 -8.89 2.37 48.79
N LEU A 12 -7.57 2.15 48.81
CA LEU A 12 -6.64 2.59 47.79
C LEU A 12 -7.00 1.84 46.49
N ILE A 13 -7.87 2.42 45.66
CA ILE A 13 -8.09 1.94 44.30
C ILE A 13 -6.78 2.16 43.55
N ALA A 14 -6.03 1.08 43.36
CA ALA A 14 -4.87 1.06 42.49
C ALA A 14 -5.36 1.44 41.08
N LEU A 15 -4.98 2.63 40.63
CA LEU A 15 -5.05 3.04 39.23
C LEU A 15 -4.11 2.12 38.46
N LEU A 16 -4.63 0.98 38.01
CA LEU A 16 -4.04 0.23 36.91
C LEU A 16 -4.14 1.14 35.68
N ASN A 17 -3.09 1.89 35.40
CA ASN A 17 -2.83 2.42 34.07
C ASN A 17 -2.62 1.21 33.15
N GLY A 18 -3.73 0.63 32.69
CA GLY A 18 -3.71 -0.26 31.56
C GLY A 18 -3.24 0.57 30.37
N TYR A 19 -2.01 0.34 29.92
CA TYR A 19 -1.61 0.72 28.57
C TYR A 19 -2.55 -0.05 27.64
N GLY A 20 -3.58 0.65 27.13
CA GLY A 20 -4.52 0.07 26.19
C GLY A 20 -3.79 -0.18 24.89
N VAL A 21 -3.41 -1.42 24.62
CA VAL A 21 -3.05 -1.85 23.27
C VAL A 21 -4.35 -1.86 22.47
N GLU A 22 -4.64 -0.78 21.76
CA GLU A 22 -5.84 -0.67 20.93
C GLU A 22 -5.53 -1.18 19.52
N ALA A 23 -5.79 -2.47 19.27
CA ALA A 23 -5.77 -3.01 17.90
C ALA A 23 -7.00 -2.49 17.14
N ARG A 24 -6.80 -1.62 16.14
CA ARG A 24 -7.88 -1.03 15.34
C ARG A 24 -8.08 -1.79 14.03
N ILE A 25 -9.28 -1.71 13.48
CA ILE A 25 -9.57 -2.19 12.12
C ILE A 25 -9.48 -1.01 11.15
N ARG A 26 -8.56 -1.08 10.19
CA ARG A 26 -8.41 -0.10 9.10
C ARG A 26 -9.08 -0.65 7.85
N ARG A 27 -10.14 0.01 7.38
CA ARG A 27 -10.92 -0.42 6.19
C ARG A 27 -10.63 0.49 5.01
N TYR A 28 -10.36 -0.12 3.86
CA TYR A 28 -10.12 0.56 2.60
C TYR A 28 -11.01 -0.03 1.51
N LYS A 29 -11.52 0.83 0.63
CA LYS A 29 -12.24 0.46 -0.58
C LYS A 29 -11.46 0.95 -1.78
N TRP A 30 -11.02 0.02 -2.62
CA TRP A 30 -10.17 0.29 -3.77
C TRP A 30 -10.88 -0.15 -5.03
N GLU A 31 -11.02 0.77 -5.97
CA GLU A 31 -11.36 0.47 -7.36
C GLU A 31 -10.08 0.51 -8.19
N VAL A 32 -9.77 -0.60 -8.84
CA VAL A 32 -8.64 -0.72 -9.76
C VAL A 32 -9.12 -0.58 -11.19
N LYS A 33 -8.61 0.40 -11.92
CA LYS A 33 -9.02 0.66 -13.32
C LYS A 33 -7.89 1.24 -14.16
N ASN A 34 -8.04 1.10 -15.48
CA ASN A 34 -7.16 1.73 -16.46
C ASN A 34 -7.53 3.21 -16.62
N GLU A 35 -6.54 4.08 -16.55
CA GLU A 35 -6.67 5.51 -16.82
C GLU A 35 -5.48 6.03 -17.62
N PHE A 36 -5.66 7.14 -18.34
CA PHE A 36 -4.54 7.85 -18.94
C PHE A 36 -3.86 8.71 -17.88
N LYS A 37 -2.55 8.54 -17.72
CA LYS A 37 -1.69 9.40 -16.88
C LYS A 37 -0.42 9.77 -17.65
N SER A 38 0.29 10.78 -17.18
CA SER A 38 1.55 11.25 -17.75
C SER A 38 2.58 11.61 -16.67
N PRO A 39 3.04 10.66 -15.82
CA PRO A 39 3.95 10.95 -14.71
C PRO A 39 5.27 11.61 -15.15
N ASP A 40 5.72 11.31 -16.35
CA ASP A 40 6.94 11.81 -17.00
C ASP A 40 6.63 12.69 -18.22
N CYS A 41 5.46 13.31 -18.25
CA CYS A 41 4.93 14.09 -19.39
C CYS A 41 4.69 13.28 -20.68
N TYR A 42 4.76 11.95 -20.62
CA TYR A 42 4.34 11.07 -21.70
C TYR A 42 3.00 10.41 -21.37
N ARG A 43 1.95 10.76 -22.11
CA ARG A 43 0.60 10.24 -21.86
C ARG A 43 0.50 8.78 -22.30
N LYS A 44 0.31 7.88 -21.33
CA LYS A 44 0.03 6.45 -21.56
C LYS A 44 -1.08 5.94 -20.67
N MET A 45 -1.62 4.77 -21.02
CA MET A 45 -2.55 4.04 -20.17
C MET A 45 -1.79 3.39 -19.02
N VAL A 46 -2.32 3.52 -17.81
CA VAL A 46 -1.74 3.00 -16.56
C VAL A 46 -2.85 2.39 -15.71
N ILE A 47 -2.50 1.48 -14.82
CA ILE A 47 -3.42 0.93 -13.83
C ILE A 47 -3.36 1.82 -12.58
N THR A 48 -4.53 2.26 -12.12
CA THR A 48 -4.67 3.14 -10.96
C THR A 48 -5.51 2.49 -9.87
N ILE A 49 -5.31 2.92 -8.62
CA ILE A 49 -6.21 2.65 -7.50
C ILE A 49 -6.91 3.95 -7.13
N ASN A 50 -8.24 3.97 -7.21
CA ASN A 50 -9.06 5.16 -6.96
C ASN A 50 -8.56 6.40 -7.74
N GLY A 51 -8.11 6.18 -8.98
CA GLY A 51 -7.63 7.21 -9.90
C GLY A 51 -6.20 7.72 -9.65
N ARG A 52 -5.43 7.05 -8.78
CA ARG A 52 -4.05 7.43 -8.44
C ARG A 52 -3.05 6.32 -8.77
N THR A 53 -1.88 6.73 -9.26
CA THR A 53 -0.66 5.93 -9.33
C THR A 53 0.54 6.85 -9.01
N PRO A 54 1.42 6.52 -8.04
CA PRO A 54 1.28 5.43 -7.07
C PRO A 54 -0.05 5.47 -6.32
N GLY A 55 -0.55 4.30 -5.91
CA GLY A 55 -1.80 4.15 -5.20
C GLY A 55 -1.80 4.81 -3.81
N PRO A 56 -2.97 4.90 -3.16
CA PRO A 56 -3.09 5.52 -1.83
C PRO A 56 -2.26 4.78 -0.79
N THR A 57 -1.54 5.51 0.06
CA THR A 57 -0.77 4.93 1.17
C THR A 57 -1.71 4.32 2.22
N ILE A 58 -1.46 3.08 2.60
CA ILE A 58 -2.05 2.49 3.81
C ILE A 58 -1.27 3.01 5.02
N ARG A 59 -1.96 3.57 6.01
CA ARG A 59 -1.38 3.97 7.29
C ARG A 59 -2.07 3.24 8.42
N ALA A 60 -1.27 2.57 9.24
CA ALA A 60 -1.75 1.76 10.35
C ALA A 60 -0.76 1.82 11.51
N GLN A 61 -1.16 1.28 12.66
CA GLN A 61 -0.27 1.02 13.78
C GLN A 61 -0.02 -0.49 13.88
N GLN A 62 1.04 -0.86 14.59
CA GLN A 62 1.33 -2.24 14.90
C GLN A 62 0.12 -2.92 15.56
N ASN A 63 -0.19 -4.14 15.13
CA ASN A 63 -1.32 -4.98 15.50
C ASN A 63 -2.69 -4.54 14.96
N ASP A 64 -2.77 -3.47 14.16
CA ASP A 64 -3.99 -3.15 13.42
C ASP A 64 -4.34 -4.28 12.44
N THR A 65 -5.63 -4.52 12.26
CA THR A 65 -6.16 -5.36 11.19
C THR A 65 -6.48 -4.50 9.97
N ILE A 66 -5.81 -4.77 8.85
CA ILE A 66 -6.08 -4.16 7.56
C ILE A 66 -7.16 -4.97 6.85
N ILE A 67 -8.19 -4.28 6.35
CA ILE A 67 -9.19 -4.84 5.46
C ILE A 67 -9.22 -3.99 4.19
N VAL A 68 -8.97 -4.61 3.04
CA VAL A 68 -9.02 -3.94 1.73
C VAL A 68 -10.02 -4.68 0.84
N GLU A 69 -11.10 -3.99 0.47
CA GLU A 69 -12.04 -4.43 -0.55
C GLU A 69 -11.56 -3.91 -1.90
N VAL A 70 -11.01 -4.80 -2.72
CA VAL A 70 -10.45 -4.48 -4.04
C VAL A 70 -11.44 -4.91 -5.11
N THR A 71 -12.01 -3.94 -5.83
CA THR A 71 -12.85 -4.15 -7.00
C THR A 71 -12.01 -4.03 -8.26
N ASN A 72 -12.00 -5.08 -9.08
CA ASN A 72 -11.35 -5.06 -10.40
C ASN A 72 -12.30 -4.46 -11.44
N SER A 73 -12.05 -3.22 -11.84
CA SER A 73 -12.78 -2.52 -12.92
C SER A 73 -11.98 -2.49 -14.23
N LEU A 74 -10.98 -3.35 -14.41
CA LEU A 74 -10.34 -3.59 -15.71
C LEU A 74 -11.28 -4.38 -16.63
N PHE A 75 -11.20 -4.15 -17.94
CA PHE A 75 -12.14 -4.75 -18.90
C PHE A 75 -11.87 -6.23 -19.17
N THR A 76 -10.59 -6.59 -19.37
CA THR A 76 -10.19 -7.93 -19.87
C THR A 76 -9.11 -8.59 -19.03
N GLU A 77 -8.57 -7.85 -18.06
CA GLU A 77 -7.41 -8.30 -17.28
C GLU A 77 -7.83 -8.64 -15.85
N ASN A 78 -7.29 -9.74 -15.34
CA ASN A 78 -7.41 -10.02 -13.93
C ASN A 78 -6.37 -9.24 -13.12
N ILE A 79 -6.51 -9.21 -11.79
CA ILE A 79 -5.54 -8.59 -10.88
C ILE A 79 -5.31 -9.47 -9.65
N ALA A 80 -4.19 -9.25 -8.97
CA ALA A 80 -3.94 -9.71 -7.60
C ALA A 80 -3.02 -8.71 -6.91
N ILE A 81 -3.25 -8.42 -5.62
CA ILE A 81 -2.47 -7.43 -4.85
C ILE A 81 -1.67 -8.16 -3.78
N HIS A 82 -0.34 -8.09 -3.87
CA HIS A 82 0.59 -8.62 -2.88
C HIS A 82 1.04 -7.54 -1.88
N TRP A 83 1.21 -7.94 -0.63
CA TRP A 83 1.54 -7.09 0.51
C TRP A 83 2.99 -7.30 0.92
N HIS A 84 3.91 -6.73 0.16
CA HIS A 84 5.34 -7.00 0.27
C HIS A 84 5.91 -6.71 1.67
N GLY A 85 6.42 -7.76 2.33
CA GLY A 85 7.00 -7.70 3.67
C GLY A 85 6.02 -7.93 4.81
N ILE A 86 4.71 -7.98 4.54
CA ILE A 86 3.71 -8.40 5.51
C ILE A 86 3.74 -9.92 5.64
N ARG A 87 3.84 -10.43 6.87
CA ARG A 87 4.14 -11.86 7.12
C ARG A 87 2.98 -12.82 6.88
N GLN A 88 1.75 -12.32 6.75
CA GLN A 88 0.53 -13.13 6.55
C GLN A 88 0.36 -14.28 7.55
N ILE A 89 0.78 -14.07 8.81
CA ILE A 89 0.66 -15.09 9.86
C ILE A 89 -0.82 -15.37 10.12
N GLY A 90 -1.22 -16.64 9.98
CA GLY A 90 -2.61 -17.07 10.11
C GLY A 90 -3.53 -16.65 8.96
N THR A 91 -3.00 -15.97 7.93
CA THR A 91 -3.76 -15.44 6.78
C THR A 91 -3.06 -15.67 5.42
N PRO A 92 -2.41 -16.84 5.17
CA PRO A 92 -1.59 -17.04 3.96
C PRO A 92 -2.37 -16.90 2.64
N TRP A 93 -3.68 -17.17 2.63
CA TRP A 93 -4.54 -16.99 1.46
C TRP A 93 -4.78 -15.51 1.09
N PHE A 94 -4.36 -14.56 1.94
CA PHE A 94 -4.39 -13.12 1.66
C PHE A 94 -3.03 -12.55 1.24
N ASP A 95 -2.04 -13.40 0.99
CA ASP A 95 -0.72 -12.97 0.50
C ASP A 95 -0.78 -12.26 -0.86
N GLY A 96 -1.73 -12.64 -1.73
CA GLY A 96 -1.92 -11.95 -3.00
C GLY A 96 -1.10 -12.48 -4.17
N SER A 97 -0.41 -13.60 -4.01
CA SER A 97 0.36 -14.25 -5.07
C SER A 97 -0.55 -15.10 -5.96
N GLU A 98 -0.85 -14.61 -7.17
CA GLU A 98 -1.68 -15.34 -8.13
C GLU A 98 -1.07 -16.68 -8.52
N GLY A 99 -1.91 -17.71 -8.65
CA GLY A 99 -1.49 -19.08 -8.97
C GLY A 99 -0.83 -19.82 -7.81
N ILE A 100 -0.58 -19.15 -6.67
CA ILE A 100 0.06 -19.72 -5.48
C ILE A 100 -0.90 -19.68 -4.29
N THR A 101 -1.24 -18.48 -3.81
CA THR A 101 -2.06 -18.32 -2.58
C THR A 101 -3.52 -18.05 -2.86
N GLN A 102 -3.84 -17.58 -4.08
CA GLN A 102 -5.21 -17.33 -4.51
C GLN A 102 -5.37 -17.45 -6.03
N CYS A 103 -6.62 -17.65 -6.46
CA CYS A 103 -7.03 -17.35 -7.83
C CYS A 103 -7.02 -15.82 -8.07
N PRO A 104 -6.89 -15.38 -9.32
CA PRO A 104 -6.95 -13.96 -9.65
C PRO A 104 -8.33 -13.35 -9.38
N ILE A 105 -8.36 -12.04 -9.13
CA ILE A 105 -9.58 -11.23 -9.02
C ILE A 105 -10.06 -10.91 -10.44
N LEU A 106 -11.18 -11.49 -10.84
CA LEU A 106 -11.72 -11.36 -12.21
C LEU A 106 -12.29 -9.95 -12.46
N PRO A 107 -12.31 -9.49 -13.73
CA PRO A 107 -13.05 -8.29 -14.14
C PRO A 107 -14.47 -8.22 -13.57
N GLY A 108 -14.83 -7.07 -13.02
CA GLY A 108 -16.15 -6.80 -12.43
C GLY A 108 -16.37 -7.41 -11.04
N THR A 109 -15.39 -8.10 -10.45
CA THR A 109 -15.52 -8.74 -9.14
C THR A 109 -14.77 -7.98 -8.04
N THR A 110 -15.20 -8.20 -6.79
CA THR A 110 -14.56 -7.65 -5.59
C THR A 110 -13.98 -8.77 -4.75
N PHE A 111 -12.72 -8.61 -4.34
CA PHE A 111 -12.06 -9.49 -3.38
C PHE A 111 -11.71 -8.72 -2.11
N LYS A 112 -11.89 -9.35 -0.96
CA LYS A 112 -11.63 -8.75 0.36
C LYS A 112 -10.39 -9.37 0.97
N TYR A 113 -9.30 -8.61 1.03
CA TYR A 113 -8.12 -8.95 1.82
C TYR A 113 -8.33 -8.59 3.28
N GLN A 114 -7.84 -9.42 4.20
CA GLN A 114 -7.90 -9.15 5.64
C GLN A 114 -6.70 -9.75 6.40
N PHE A 115 -5.80 -8.92 6.91
CA PHE A 115 -4.59 -9.39 7.60
C PHE A 115 -4.16 -8.42 8.70
N VAL A 116 -3.31 -8.88 9.61
CA VAL A 116 -2.74 -8.08 10.71
C VAL A 116 -1.36 -7.57 10.31
N VAL A 117 -1.07 -6.29 10.60
CA VAL A 117 0.27 -5.71 10.46
C VAL A 117 0.99 -5.78 11.80
N ASP A 118 1.90 -6.74 11.96
CA ASP A 118 2.42 -7.15 13.26
C ASP A 118 3.74 -6.48 13.67
N ARG A 119 4.36 -5.72 12.77
CA ARG A 119 5.62 -5.01 13.01
C ARG A 119 5.56 -3.60 12.42
N PRO A 120 6.11 -2.60 13.14
CA PRO A 120 6.27 -1.25 12.61
C PRO A 120 7.30 -1.28 11.47
N GLY A 121 7.14 -0.39 10.50
CA GLY A 121 8.05 -0.29 9.37
C GLY A 121 7.43 0.36 8.12
N THR A 122 8.29 0.50 7.12
CA THR A 122 7.91 0.93 5.77
C THR A 122 7.84 -0.30 4.88
N TYR A 123 6.67 -0.55 4.30
CA TYR A 123 6.39 -1.65 3.40
C TYR A 123 5.74 -1.11 2.12
N VAL A 124 5.51 -2.00 1.15
CA VAL A 124 4.81 -1.66 -0.10
C VAL A 124 3.77 -2.71 -0.42
N TYR A 125 2.75 -2.33 -1.19
CA TYR A 125 1.91 -3.28 -1.90
C TYR A 125 2.12 -3.10 -3.40
N HIS A 126 1.95 -4.16 -4.17
CA HIS A 126 2.02 -4.11 -5.62
C HIS A 126 1.21 -5.21 -6.27
N ALA A 127 0.90 -5.05 -7.55
CA ALA A 127 0.32 -6.12 -8.33
C ALA A 127 1.22 -7.36 -8.31
N HIS A 128 0.61 -8.54 -8.25
CA HIS A 128 1.28 -9.81 -8.40
C HIS A 128 0.57 -10.69 -9.43
N TYR A 129 0.16 -10.03 -10.53
CA TYR A 129 -0.42 -10.65 -11.71
C TYR A 129 0.29 -10.11 -12.96
N GLY A 130 0.90 -11.01 -13.74
CA GLY A 130 1.71 -10.64 -14.91
C GLY A 130 2.77 -9.57 -14.58
N MET A 131 2.89 -8.57 -15.45
CA MET A 131 3.78 -7.42 -15.27
C MET A 131 3.04 -6.16 -14.81
N GLN A 132 1.85 -6.30 -14.20
CA GLN A 132 0.98 -5.15 -13.86
C GLN A 132 1.56 -4.20 -12.81
N ARG A 133 2.56 -4.63 -12.03
CA ARG A 133 3.31 -3.76 -11.11
C ARG A 133 3.87 -2.57 -11.88
N ASP A 134 4.51 -2.83 -13.02
CA ASP A 134 5.16 -1.83 -13.85
C ASP A 134 4.14 -0.96 -14.62
N SER A 135 2.89 -1.43 -14.71
CA SER A 135 1.77 -0.63 -15.24
C SER A 135 1.25 0.44 -14.28
N GLY A 136 1.78 0.54 -13.06
CA GLY A 136 1.40 1.56 -12.07
C GLY A 136 0.62 1.06 -10.86
N LEU A 137 0.37 -0.25 -10.75
CA LEU A 137 -0.39 -0.83 -9.64
C LEU A 137 0.53 -1.15 -8.46
N TYR A 138 0.90 -0.12 -7.71
CA TYR A 138 1.73 -0.22 -6.49
C TYR A 138 1.49 0.97 -5.55
N GLY A 139 1.93 0.86 -4.30
CA GLY A 139 1.88 1.95 -3.32
C GLY A 139 2.48 1.57 -1.97
N SER A 140 2.50 2.52 -1.03
CA SER A 140 3.14 2.33 0.28
C SER A 140 2.18 1.79 1.34
N ILE A 141 2.76 1.06 2.30
CA ILE A 141 2.14 0.72 3.58
C ILE A 141 3.09 1.23 4.67
N ILE A 142 2.61 2.11 5.54
CA ILE A 142 3.36 2.65 6.66
C ILE A 142 2.70 2.15 7.94
N VAL A 143 3.45 1.36 8.71
CA VAL A 143 3.01 0.82 10.00
C VAL A 143 3.80 1.52 11.10
N GLY A 144 3.13 2.35 11.88
CA GLY A 144 3.72 3.00 13.05
C GLY A 144 3.79 2.06 14.26
N LEU A 145 4.53 2.50 15.28
CA LEU A 145 4.51 1.88 16.60
C LEU A 145 3.12 1.95 17.25
N PRO A 146 2.86 1.13 18.29
CA PRO A 146 1.65 1.25 19.10
C PRO A 146 1.48 2.65 19.71
N ASP A 147 0.22 3.08 19.90
CA ASP A 147 -0.11 4.32 20.57
C ASP A 147 0.60 4.41 21.95
N GLY A 148 1.42 5.44 22.14
CA GLY A 148 2.19 5.68 23.37
C GLY A 148 3.65 5.21 23.32
N GLU A 149 4.07 4.53 22.25
CA GLU A 149 5.46 4.19 22.01
C GLU A 149 6.14 5.19 21.04
N SER A 150 7.46 5.28 21.10
CA SER A 150 8.27 6.16 20.26
C SER A 150 9.41 5.40 19.61
N GLU A 151 9.77 5.79 18.38
CA GLU A 151 10.93 5.26 17.68
C GLU A 151 12.22 5.44 18.52
N PRO A 152 13.23 4.58 18.36
CA PRO A 152 14.48 4.67 19.14
C PRO A 152 15.37 5.86 18.73
N PHE A 153 14.88 6.74 17.86
CA PHE A 153 15.54 7.94 17.38
C PHE A 153 14.52 9.07 17.17
N ALA A 154 14.96 10.31 17.32
CA ALA A 154 14.13 11.50 17.12
C ALA A 154 14.29 12.05 15.69
N TYR A 155 13.21 12.60 15.14
CA TYR A 155 13.18 13.29 13.86
C TYR A 155 12.11 14.37 13.88
N ASP A 156 12.35 15.48 13.18
CA ASP A 156 11.39 16.58 13.09
C ASP A 156 10.31 16.32 12.03
N TYR A 157 10.67 15.58 10.97
CA TYR A 157 9.80 15.31 9.82
C TYR A 157 9.98 13.88 9.29
N ASP A 158 8.87 13.31 8.82
CA ASP A 158 8.84 12.04 8.09
C ASP A 158 8.42 12.28 6.63
N ARG A 159 9.09 11.60 5.69
CA ARG A 159 8.84 11.63 4.25
C ARG A 159 8.99 10.22 3.68
N ASN A 160 7.99 9.80 2.91
CA ASN A 160 7.99 8.52 2.22
C ASN A 160 8.28 8.73 0.72
N ILE A 161 9.19 7.91 0.18
CA ILE A 161 9.57 7.90 -1.24
C ILE A 161 9.50 6.46 -1.74
N ILE A 162 8.82 6.23 -2.85
CA ILE A 162 8.87 4.99 -3.62
C ILE A 162 9.72 5.25 -4.86
N LEU A 163 10.69 4.39 -5.12
CA LEU A 163 11.50 4.43 -6.34
C LEU A 163 10.93 3.43 -7.35
N ASN A 164 10.77 3.87 -8.59
CA ASN A 164 10.31 3.04 -9.70
C ASN A 164 11.00 3.49 -10.99
N ASP A 165 11.26 2.55 -11.89
CA ASP A 165 11.54 2.84 -13.29
C ASP A 165 10.23 2.99 -14.07
N TRP A 166 10.29 3.48 -15.31
CA TRP A 166 9.10 3.79 -16.10
C TRP A 166 9.40 3.54 -17.56
N TYR A 167 8.51 2.80 -18.21
CA TYR A 167 8.62 2.46 -19.61
C TYR A 167 7.45 3.05 -20.39
N HIS A 168 7.69 3.56 -21.60
CA HIS A 168 6.64 4.09 -22.49
C HIS A 168 5.85 2.97 -23.14
N ASN A 169 6.52 1.85 -23.46
CA ASN A 169 5.87 0.64 -23.96
C ASN A 169 4.94 0.05 -22.91
N SER A 170 3.83 -0.53 -23.38
CA SER A 170 2.90 -1.23 -22.49
C SER A 170 3.53 -2.51 -21.94
N THR A 171 3.15 -2.91 -20.73
CA THR A 171 3.64 -4.16 -20.12
C THR A 171 3.22 -5.39 -20.92
N THR A 172 2.10 -5.33 -21.63
CA THR A 172 1.68 -6.36 -22.61
C THR A 172 2.65 -6.46 -23.78
N GLU A 173 3.04 -5.34 -24.40
CA GLU A 173 4.04 -5.35 -25.48
C GLU A 173 5.39 -5.88 -25.01
N GLN A 174 5.81 -5.47 -23.80
CA GLN A 174 7.02 -5.97 -23.16
C GLN A 174 6.96 -7.49 -22.95
N ALA A 175 5.89 -8.00 -22.35
CA ALA A 175 5.69 -9.43 -22.10
C ALA A 175 5.66 -10.24 -23.41
N VAL A 176 5.03 -9.71 -24.46
CA VAL A 176 5.04 -10.31 -25.81
C VAL A 176 6.46 -10.33 -26.38
N GLY A 177 7.22 -9.24 -26.24
CA GLY A 177 8.63 -9.17 -26.65
C GLY A 177 9.51 -10.22 -25.98
N LEU A 178 9.39 -10.34 -24.66
CA LEU A 178 10.14 -11.32 -23.86
C LEU A 178 9.79 -12.78 -24.19
N SER A 179 8.58 -13.03 -24.69
CA SER A 179 8.10 -14.37 -25.00
C SER A 179 8.23 -14.75 -26.48
N LYS A 180 8.69 -13.83 -27.34
CA LYS A 180 8.87 -14.06 -28.78
C LYS A 180 10.08 -14.94 -29.09
N VAL A 181 10.06 -15.56 -30.27
CA VAL A 181 11.22 -16.22 -30.89
C VAL A 181 11.43 -15.58 -32.27
N PRO A 182 12.54 -14.85 -32.52
CA PRO A 182 13.64 -14.59 -31.56
C PRO A 182 13.20 -13.68 -30.42
N PHE A 183 13.86 -13.85 -29.27
CA PHE A 183 13.67 -13.04 -28.07
C PHE A 183 13.89 -11.54 -28.34
N GLN A 184 13.03 -10.69 -27.80
CA GLN A 184 13.17 -9.23 -27.89
C GLN A 184 13.30 -8.62 -26.49
N TRP A 185 14.47 -8.03 -26.21
CA TRP A 185 14.73 -7.31 -24.97
C TRP A 185 13.87 -6.04 -24.86
N ILE A 186 13.47 -5.68 -23.64
CA ILE A 186 12.58 -4.53 -23.35
C ILE A 186 13.26 -3.19 -23.66
N GLY A 187 14.58 -3.11 -23.52
CA GLY A 187 15.33 -1.86 -23.62
C GLY A 187 15.46 -1.15 -22.27
N GLU A 188 15.89 0.11 -22.30
CA GLU A 188 16.07 0.94 -21.11
C GLU A 188 14.78 1.69 -20.72
N PRO A 189 14.54 1.94 -19.43
CA PRO A 189 13.44 2.79 -18.99
C PRO A 189 13.65 4.25 -19.41
N GLN A 190 12.55 4.99 -19.56
CA GLN A 190 12.56 6.42 -19.90
C GLN A 190 12.66 7.32 -18.66
N VAL A 191 12.80 6.76 -17.46
CA VAL A 191 13.06 7.55 -16.24
C VAL A 191 14.49 8.07 -16.25
N ASP A 192 14.63 9.39 -16.38
CA ASP A 192 15.79 10.14 -15.90
C ASP A 192 15.50 10.58 -14.46
N ILE A 193 16.35 10.19 -13.50
CA ILE A 193 16.24 10.59 -12.09
C ILE A 193 16.55 12.09 -11.98
N SER A 194 15.54 12.93 -12.19
CA SER A 194 15.49 14.27 -11.60
C SER A 194 14.61 14.21 -10.34
N LEU A 195 15.29 13.97 -9.22
CA LEU A 195 14.83 13.85 -7.83
C LEU A 195 13.56 14.65 -7.45
N PRO A 196 12.62 14.05 -6.69
CA PRO A 196 11.45 14.74 -6.14
C PRO A 196 11.80 15.41 -4.80
N VAL A 197 12.68 16.42 -4.84
CA VAL A 197 12.53 17.56 -3.92
C VAL A 197 11.88 18.74 -4.65
N PHE A 198 11.86 18.68 -5.98
CA PHE A 198 11.12 19.61 -6.81
C PHE A 198 10.26 18.80 -7.77
N GLN A 199 8.94 18.83 -7.60
CA GLN A 199 8.09 18.92 -8.78
C GLN A 199 8.45 20.22 -9.48
N VAL A 200 9.54 20.24 -10.26
CA VAL A 200 9.61 21.17 -11.37
C VAL A 200 8.64 20.58 -12.37
N ASN A 201 7.42 21.11 -12.39
CA ASN A 201 6.56 21.04 -13.54
C ASN A 201 7.41 21.38 -14.77
N LYS A 202 7.90 20.38 -15.49
CA LYS A 202 8.28 20.53 -16.90
C LYS A 202 7.06 20.29 -17.77
N CYS A 203 5.88 20.71 -17.29
CA CYS A 203 4.73 20.95 -18.14
C CYS A 203 4.85 22.40 -18.63
N PHE A 204 5.45 22.59 -19.81
CA PHE A 204 5.16 23.80 -20.58
C PHE A 204 3.80 23.59 -21.25
N GLY A 205 2.74 24.10 -20.62
CA GLY A 205 1.35 24.03 -21.14
C GLY A 205 0.35 23.47 -20.13
N ASP A 206 -0.88 23.96 -20.20
CA ASP A 206 -1.94 23.91 -19.17
C ASP A 206 -2.57 22.54 -18.85
N ASP A 207 -1.94 21.41 -19.21
CA ASP A 207 -2.56 20.08 -19.14
C ASP A 207 -1.84 19.10 -18.17
N CYS A 208 -1.47 19.56 -16.98
CA CYS A 208 -0.99 18.68 -15.90
C CYS A 208 -1.99 18.65 -14.73
N PHE A 209 -3.03 17.84 -14.87
CA PHE A 209 -3.92 17.49 -13.76
C PHE A 209 -3.49 16.15 -13.14
N MET A 210 -3.26 16.14 -11.82
CA MET A 210 -2.99 14.96 -11.00
C MET A 210 -4.18 13.98 -10.97
#